data_AF-A0A1B6KMG3-F1
#
_entry.id   AF-A0A1B6KMG3-F1
#
_cell.length_a   1.000
_cell.length_b   1.000
_cell.length_c   1.000
_cell.angle_alpha   90.00
_cell.angle_beta   90.00
_cell.angle_gamma   90.00
#
_symmetry.space_group_name_H-M   'P 1'
#
loop_
_entity.id
_entity.type
_entity.pdbx_description
1 polymer ?
#
loop_
_entity_poly.entity_id
_entity_poly.type
_entity_poly.pdbx_seq_one_letter_code
_entity_poly.pdbx_strand_id
1 'polypeptide(L)'
;MVATSWNLVTFLRSIYNLLKDCPARRANYIAITNSSLFPLKFCAVRWLDNAKVAERALHMLPSLKTFVKEMRRTGEISSQSFKTVVASVDDPFLPAKLEFFKSLASDLEPFLREFQSDQPLSPFLYDRLNTVIRTQMERVVLAPLLTEKAVKDVDLKKENLRLAKHVILGIGVKSALRCMDKQPDSKMLAFKEECKSGLMQFIEKMLDRSPIRYKLTKSISCLSPAVAAEPKLSHARMESVLTALLEAKWLNTIEADQAQRLFNNITKDSELVNELKKFKKSQERLDHFWIRIIKHLNNCTSLVKVVKLVSTLSHGNANVERGFSVNRECLVDNMHEELLIAQRTVYDHVLSVGGVEKVDISKPLINAARNSYQIYKESLTKKQIQMEASSIKKLQKRAAEKELKELEEKRAKVLEEAQQKAELLSDQINKIKNVE
;
A
#
# COMPACT_ATOMS: atom_id res chain seq x y z
N MET A 1 -7.21 13.20 2.64
CA MET A 1 -7.63 13.75 3.95
C MET A 1 -6.56 14.59 4.65
N VAL A 2 -5.27 14.25 4.60
CA VAL A 2 -4.21 15.18 5.10
C VAL A 2 -4.26 16.51 4.32
N ALA A 3 -4.48 16.39 3.02
CA ALA A 3 -4.89 17.42 2.07
C ALA A 3 -5.91 18.46 2.57
N THR A 4 -6.90 18.05 3.37
CA THR A 4 -8.09 18.86 3.64
C THR A 4 -8.00 19.65 4.94
N SER A 5 -6.88 19.67 5.65
CA SER A 5 -6.71 20.31 6.98
C SER A 5 -7.69 19.84 8.09
N TRP A 6 -8.62 18.94 7.77
CA TRP A 6 -9.70 18.51 8.67
C TRP A 6 -9.27 17.61 9.83
N ASN A 7 -8.01 17.14 9.85
CA ASN A 7 -7.48 16.29 10.93
C ASN A 7 -8.34 15.07 11.30
N LEU A 8 -9.17 14.55 10.38
CA LEU A 8 -10.10 13.44 10.65
C LEU A 8 -9.39 12.17 11.11
N VAL A 9 -8.20 11.88 10.58
CA VAL A 9 -7.40 10.73 11.02
C VAL A 9 -7.02 10.86 12.49
N THR A 10 -6.61 12.07 12.90
CA THR A 10 -6.27 12.39 14.28
C THR A 10 -7.50 12.28 15.18
N PHE A 11 -8.66 12.75 14.73
CA PHE A 11 -9.93 12.60 15.43
C PHE A 11 -10.30 11.12 15.62
N LEU A 12 -10.36 10.32 14.55
CA LEU A 12 -10.75 8.90 14.60
C LEU A 12 -9.80 8.06 15.47
N ARG A 13 -8.51 8.39 15.49
CA ARG A 13 -7.55 7.77 16.42
C ARG A 13 -7.74 8.24 17.86
N SER A 14 -8.03 9.52 18.05
CA SER A 14 -8.21 10.11 19.38
C SER A 14 -9.45 9.59 20.08
N ILE A 15 -10.59 9.43 19.38
CA ILE A 15 -11.78 8.81 19.98
C ILE A 15 -11.48 7.37 20.42
N TYR A 16 -10.72 6.61 19.63
CA TYR A 16 -10.35 5.25 19.94
C TYR A 16 -9.43 5.18 21.17
N ASN A 17 -8.34 5.95 21.17
CA ASN A 17 -7.39 5.99 22.28
C ASN A 17 -8.00 6.57 23.57
N LEU A 18 -9.01 7.44 23.45
CA LEU A 18 -9.72 7.99 24.60
C LEU A 18 -10.47 6.91 25.38
N LEU A 19 -10.99 5.87 24.71
CA LEU A 19 -11.88 4.87 25.32
C LEU A 19 -11.28 3.46 25.39
N LYS A 20 -10.36 3.07 24.50
CA LYS A 20 -9.91 1.68 24.33
C LYS A 20 -9.27 1.09 25.59
N ASP A 21 -8.24 1.75 26.14
CA ASP A 21 -7.39 1.20 27.21
C ASP A 21 -7.73 1.77 28.60
N CYS A 22 -8.91 2.38 28.77
CA CYS A 22 -9.32 2.95 30.05
C CYS A 22 -10.72 2.47 30.46
N PRO A 23 -10.82 1.36 31.22
CA PRO A 23 -12.10 0.82 31.69
C PRO A 23 -12.95 1.84 32.44
N ALA A 24 -12.33 2.65 33.30
CA ALA A 24 -13.01 3.72 34.04
C ALA A 24 -13.67 4.75 33.11
N ARG A 25 -12.96 5.19 32.05
CA ARG A 25 -13.55 6.10 31.05
C ARG A 25 -14.69 5.47 30.27
N ARG A 26 -14.63 4.16 29.98
CA ARG A 26 -15.75 3.45 29.34
C ARG A 26 -16.96 3.36 30.25
N ALA A 27 -16.75 3.08 31.54
CA ALA A 27 -17.81 3.07 32.53
C ALA A 27 -18.48 4.45 32.64
N ASN A 28 -17.70 5.53 32.75
CA ASN A 28 -18.22 6.89 32.76
C ASN A 28 -18.96 7.24 31.47
N TYR A 29 -18.41 6.87 30.30
CA TYR A 29 -19.09 7.07 29.02
C TYR A 29 -20.45 6.39 28.97
N ILE A 30 -20.57 5.14 29.41
CA ILE A 30 -21.84 4.43 29.48
C ILE A 30 -22.79 5.13 30.45
N ALA A 31 -22.34 5.45 31.67
CA ALA A 31 -23.17 6.06 32.71
C ALA A 31 -23.71 7.44 32.30
N ILE A 32 -22.91 8.25 31.59
CA ILE A 32 -23.30 9.60 31.18
C ILE A 32 -24.19 9.58 29.93
N THR A 33 -23.92 8.67 28.98
CA THR A 33 -24.53 8.71 27.65
C THR A 33 -25.60 7.64 27.41
N ASN A 34 -25.72 6.66 28.32
CA ASN A 34 -26.51 5.44 28.16
C ASN A 34 -26.18 4.64 26.89
N SER A 35 -24.98 4.84 26.32
CA SER A 35 -24.54 4.19 25.09
C SER A 35 -23.39 3.22 25.35
N SER A 36 -23.54 1.99 24.88
CA SER A 36 -22.48 0.97 24.83
C SER A 36 -21.77 0.93 23.47
N LEU A 37 -22.00 1.94 22.62
CA LEU A 37 -21.40 2.03 21.29
C LEU A 37 -19.97 2.61 21.39
N PHE A 38 -18.98 1.78 21.08
CA PHE A 38 -17.56 2.12 21.18
C PHE A 38 -16.89 2.35 19.81
N PRO A 39 -15.80 3.13 19.76
CA PRO A 39 -15.12 3.48 18.52
C PRO A 39 -14.34 2.28 17.97
N LEU A 40 -14.21 2.23 16.65
CA LEU A 40 -13.38 1.24 15.95
C LEU A 40 -11.98 1.80 15.70
N LYS A 41 -10.99 0.90 15.59
CA LYS A 41 -9.59 1.28 15.34
C LYS A 41 -9.44 1.76 13.90
N PHE A 42 -9.05 3.02 13.73
CA PHE A 42 -8.69 3.57 12.42
C PHE A 42 -7.32 3.06 11.94
N CYS A 43 -7.23 2.58 10.70
CA CYS A 43 -5.96 2.19 10.09
C CYS A 43 -5.56 3.16 8.98
N ALA A 44 -4.46 3.90 9.16
CA ALA A 44 -4.02 4.88 8.16
C ALA A 44 -3.37 4.25 6.93
N VAL A 45 -2.78 3.07 7.09
CA VAL A 45 -2.07 2.35 6.02
C VAL A 45 -3.02 1.45 5.23
N ARG A 46 -3.95 0.78 5.93
CA ARG A 46 -4.91 -0.14 5.34
C ARG A 46 -6.29 0.49 5.38
N TRP A 47 -6.77 0.95 4.23
CA TRP A 47 -8.10 1.55 4.13
C TRP A 47 -9.25 0.53 4.11
N LEU A 48 -8.93 -0.75 4.26
CA LEU A 48 -9.91 -1.80 4.46
C LEU A 48 -10.70 -1.53 5.75
N ASP A 49 -12.03 -1.41 5.64
CA ASP A 49 -12.99 -1.15 6.73
C ASP A 49 -12.95 0.26 7.35
N ASN A 50 -12.22 1.22 6.78
CA ASN A 50 -12.24 2.59 7.29
C ASN A 50 -13.59 3.30 7.08
N ALA A 51 -14.44 2.86 6.14
CA ALA A 51 -15.80 3.39 6.02
C ALA A 51 -16.63 3.03 7.26
N LYS A 52 -16.52 1.78 7.76
CA LYS A 52 -17.17 1.33 9.00
C LYS A 52 -16.66 2.11 10.22
N VAL A 53 -15.38 2.48 10.25
CA VAL A 53 -14.82 3.31 11.33
C VAL A 53 -15.45 4.71 11.32
N ALA A 54 -15.60 5.31 10.14
CA ALA A 54 -16.24 6.62 9.99
C ALA A 54 -17.74 6.58 10.32
N GLU A 55 -18.44 5.53 9.87
CA GLU A 55 -19.85 5.27 10.20
C GLU A 55 -20.05 5.09 11.71
N ARG A 56 -19.19 4.30 12.36
CA ARG A 56 -19.20 4.15 13.82
C ARG A 56 -19.03 5.49 14.52
N ALA A 57 -18.07 6.31 14.06
CA ALA A 57 -17.84 7.63 14.63
C ALA A 57 -19.06 8.54 14.45
N LEU A 58 -19.73 8.51 13.29
CA LEU A 58 -20.97 9.26 13.03
C LEU A 58 -22.09 8.88 14.01
N HIS A 59 -22.34 7.59 14.21
CA HIS A 59 -23.36 7.11 15.16
C HIS A 59 -23.03 7.47 16.61
N MET A 60 -21.74 7.59 16.94
CA MET A 60 -21.29 7.99 18.27
C MET A 60 -21.39 9.50 18.53
N LEU A 61 -21.51 10.36 17.52
CA LEU A 61 -21.43 11.81 17.71
C LEU A 61 -22.40 12.38 18.76
N PRO A 62 -23.67 11.96 18.84
CA PRO A 62 -24.59 12.47 19.87
C PRO A 62 -24.13 12.11 21.29
N SER A 63 -23.79 10.84 21.53
CA SER A 63 -23.26 10.38 22.82
C SER A 63 -21.93 11.06 23.15
N LEU A 64 -21.05 11.24 22.16
CA LEU A 64 -19.76 11.88 22.33
C LEU A 64 -19.90 13.36 22.72
N LYS A 65 -20.87 14.08 22.14
CA LYS A 65 -21.21 15.47 22.54
C LYS A 65 -21.64 15.55 24.00
N THR A 66 -22.54 14.65 24.43
CA THR A 66 -22.98 14.58 25.84
C THR A 66 -21.83 14.28 26.78
N PHE A 67 -21.00 13.29 26.44
CA PHE A 67 -19.82 12.93 27.22
C PHE A 67 -18.82 14.09 27.34
N VAL A 68 -18.50 14.76 26.23
CA VAL A 68 -17.58 15.90 26.22
C VAL A 68 -18.13 17.06 27.06
N LYS A 69 -19.42 17.34 26.98
CA LYS A 69 -20.06 18.40 27.79
C LYS A 69 -19.90 18.13 29.29
N GLU A 70 -20.13 16.90 29.73
CA GLU A 70 -20.00 16.54 31.14
C GLU A 70 -18.54 16.56 31.61
N MET A 71 -17.61 16.02 30.81
CA MET A 71 -16.19 16.01 31.17
C MET A 71 -15.55 17.41 31.17
N ARG A 72 -16.08 18.36 30.39
CA ARG A 72 -15.69 19.78 30.49
C ARG A 72 -16.12 20.39 31.83
N ARG A 73 -17.27 19.97 32.37
CA ARG A 73 -17.80 20.45 33.65
C ARG A 73 -16.99 19.93 34.83
N THR A 74 -16.58 18.66 34.79
CA THR A 74 -15.82 18.02 35.88
C THR A 74 -14.32 18.32 35.82
N GLY A 75 -13.77 18.61 34.64
CA GLY A 75 -12.34 18.87 34.45
C GLY A 75 -11.44 17.64 34.56
N GLU A 76 -12.02 16.43 34.56
CA GLU A 76 -11.34 15.18 34.92
C GLU A 76 -10.34 14.66 33.87
N ILE A 77 -10.42 15.12 32.61
CA ILE A 77 -9.62 14.55 31.51
C ILE A 77 -8.74 15.61 30.87
N SER A 78 -7.43 15.52 31.10
CA SER A 78 -6.41 16.43 30.54
C SER A 78 -5.67 15.89 29.31
N SER A 79 -5.98 14.64 28.88
CA SER A 79 -5.25 13.96 27.81
C SER A 79 -5.31 14.68 26.45
N GLN A 80 -4.25 14.54 25.65
CA GLN A 80 -4.20 15.12 24.30
C GLN A 80 -5.30 14.60 23.37
N SER A 81 -5.66 13.32 23.50
CA SER A 81 -6.78 12.72 22.76
C SER A 81 -8.10 13.39 23.12
N PHE A 82 -8.35 13.70 24.38
CA PHE A 82 -9.55 14.43 24.79
C PHE A 82 -9.59 15.84 24.20
N LYS A 83 -8.48 16.59 24.26
CA LYS A 83 -8.38 17.93 23.64
C LYS A 83 -8.70 17.91 22.15
N THR A 84 -8.22 16.89 21.42
CA THR A 84 -8.50 16.72 19.99
C THR A 84 -9.98 16.41 19.74
N VAL A 85 -10.58 15.54 20.56
CA VAL A 85 -12.00 15.20 20.47
C VAL A 85 -12.87 16.41 20.73
N VAL A 86 -12.58 17.18 21.79
CA VAL A 86 -13.21 18.47 22.12
C VAL A 86 -13.21 19.40 20.92
N ALA A 87 -12.03 19.70 20.34
CA ALA A 87 -11.91 20.62 19.22
C ALA A 87 -12.66 20.14 17.96
N SER A 88 -12.70 18.82 17.73
CA SER A 88 -13.41 18.25 16.58
C SER A 88 -14.92 18.29 16.77
N VAL A 89 -15.41 18.03 17.97
CA VAL A 89 -16.86 17.98 18.28
C VAL A 89 -17.50 19.37 18.21
N ASP A 90 -16.72 20.42 18.50
CA ASP A 90 -17.16 21.82 18.36
C ASP A 90 -17.25 22.27 16.89
N ASP A 91 -16.64 21.54 15.95
CA ASP A 91 -16.72 21.85 14.52
C ASP A 91 -18.11 21.45 13.96
N PRO A 92 -18.94 22.41 13.52
CA PRO A 92 -20.28 22.11 13.01
C PRO A 92 -20.25 21.29 11.72
N PHE A 93 -19.13 21.30 10.96
CA PHE A 93 -18.97 20.52 9.74
C PHE A 93 -18.47 19.09 9.98
N LEU A 94 -18.11 18.70 11.23
CA LEU A 94 -17.59 17.36 11.52
C LEU A 94 -18.47 16.22 10.95
N PRO A 95 -19.81 16.22 11.10
CA PRO A 95 -20.66 15.19 10.52
C PRO A 95 -20.53 15.12 8.99
N ALA A 96 -20.54 16.28 8.31
CA ALA A 96 -20.41 16.36 6.87
C ALA A 96 -19.01 15.91 6.38
N LYS A 97 -17.96 16.25 7.13
CA LYS A 97 -16.58 15.80 6.88
C LYS A 97 -16.44 14.28 7.00
N LEU A 98 -17.05 13.68 8.02
CA LEU A 98 -17.07 12.23 8.22
C LEU A 98 -17.90 11.51 7.14
N GLU A 99 -19.06 12.05 6.75
CA GLU A 99 -19.87 11.53 5.65
C GLU A 99 -19.13 11.57 4.31
N PHE A 100 -18.40 12.66 4.05
CA PHE A 100 -17.58 12.78 2.85
C PHE A 100 -16.46 11.73 2.84
N PHE A 101 -15.73 11.59 3.95
CA PHE A 101 -14.70 10.58 4.08
C PHE A 101 -15.26 9.15 3.95
N LYS A 102 -16.39 8.86 4.60
CA LYS A 102 -17.11 7.59 4.49
C LYS A 102 -17.44 7.29 3.04
N SER A 103 -17.97 8.25 2.29
CA SER A 103 -18.28 8.09 0.87
C SER A 103 -17.06 7.72 0.02
N LEU A 104 -15.90 8.35 0.24
CA LEU A 104 -14.67 8.00 -0.47
C LEU A 104 -14.19 6.59 -0.11
N ALA A 105 -14.21 6.25 1.17
CA ALA A 105 -13.79 4.93 1.65
C ALA A 105 -14.72 3.82 1.13
N SER A 106 -16.04 4.04 1.15
CA SER A 106 -17.05 3.10 0.65
C SER A 106 -16.89 2.77 -0.84
N ASP A 107 -16.45 3.72 -1.66
CA ASP A 107 -16.19 3.47 -3.09
C ASP A 107 -14.90 2.63 -3.31
N LEU A 108 -13.91 2.75 -2.43
CA LEU A 108 -12.66 1.98 -2.52
C LEU A 108 -12.78 0.57 -1.93
N GLU A 109 -13.55 0.40 -0.87
CA GLU A 109 -13.62 -0.86 -0.11
C GLU A 109 -13.92 -2.10 -0.96
N PRO A 110 -14.88 -2.09 -1.90
CA PRO A 110 -15.16 -3.24 -2.75
C PRO A 110 -13.96 -3.69 -3.58
N PHE A 111 -13.23 -2.72 -4.15
CA PHE A 111 -11.99 -2.99 -4.88
C PHE A 111 -10.92 -3.57 -3.95
N LEU A 112 -10.70 -2.95 -2.78
CA LEU A 112 -9.70 -3.44 -1.83
C LEU A 112 -10.02 -4.86 -1.34
N ARG A 113 -11.30 -5.20 -1.12
CA ARG A 113 -11.73 -6.55 -0.75
C ARG A 113 -11.58 -7.57 -1.88
N GLU A 114 -11.89 -7.19 -3.13
CA GLU A 114 -11.74 -8.10 -4.28
C GLU A 114 -10.28 -8.55 -4.44
N PHE A 115 -9.33 -7.61 -4.35
CA PHE A 115 -7.90 -7.87 -4.52
C PHE A 115 -7.20 -8.38 -3.24
N GLN A 116 -7.97 -8.84 -2.25
CA GLN A 116 -7.46 -9.57 -1.09
C GLN A 116 -7.52 -11.10 -1.25
N SER A 117 -7.96 -11.59 -2.40
CA SER A 117 -8.10 -13.01 -2.67
C SER A 117 -6.80 -13.65 -3.18
N ASP A 118 -6.67 -14.97 -3.03
CA ASP A 118 -5.59 -15.81 -3.61
C ASP A 118 -5.85 -16.21 -5.06
N GLN A 119 -6.85 -15.57 -5.67
CA GLN A 119 -7.22 -15.77 -7.06
C GLN A 119 -6.26 -14.99 -7.97
N PRO A 120 -5.96 -15.46 -9.19
CA PRO A 120 -5.07 -14.75 -10.10
C PRO A 120 -5.79 -13.57 -10.74
N LEU A 121 -5.90 -12.47 -9.98
CA LEU A 121 -6.70 -11.31 -10.35
C LEU A 121 -5.93 -10.23 -11.10
N SER A 122 -4.63 -10.41 -11.31
CA SER A 122 -3.77 -9.44 -12.01
C SER A 122 -4.32 -9.00 -13.38
N PRO A 123 -4.95 -9.87 -14.21
CA PRO A 123 -5.49 -9.43 -15.51
C PRO A 123 -6.70 -8.50 -15.39
N PHE A 124 -7.40 -8.50 -14.25
CA PHE A 124 -8.55 -7.62 -14.01
C PHE A 124 -8.17 -6.28 -13.38
N LEU A 125 -6.91 -6.12 -12.96
CA LEU A 125 -6.47 -4.98 -12.17
C LEU A 125 -6.67 -3.64 -12.89
N TYR A 126 -6.31 -3.58 -14.17
CA TYR A 126 -6.43 -2.35 -14.96
C TYR A 126 -7.88 -1.88 -15.10
N ASP A 127 -8.79 -2.78 -15.49
CA ASP A 127 -10.20 -2.41 -15.71
C ASP A 127 -10.86 -1.98 -14.39
N ARG A 128 -10.59 -2.70 -13.30
CA ARG A 128 -11.15 -2.37 -11.98
C ARG A 128 -10.59 -1.05 -11.43
N LEU A 129 -9.30 -0.79 -11.58
CA LEU A 129 -8.72 0.51 -11.22
C LEU A 129 -9.33 1.66 -12.02
N ASN A 130 -9.52 1.48 -13.33
CA ASN A 130 -10.19 2.49 -14.16
C ASN A 130 -11.59 2.78 -13.65
N THR A 131 -12.40 1.77 -13.35
CA THR A 131 -13.77 1.96 -12.82
C THR A 131 -13.77 2.78 -11.53
N VAL A 132 -12.90 2.42 -10.56
CA VAL A 132 -12.87 3.08 -9.25
C VAL A 132 -12.39 4.53 -9.38
N ILE A 133 -11.32 4.79 -10.13
CA ILE A 133 -10.80 6.15 -10.31
C ILE A 133 -11.79 7.00 -11.10
N ARG A 134 -12.43 6.43 -12.13
CA ARG A 134 -13.46 7.13 -12.92
C ARG A 134 -14.64 7.56 -12.06
N THR A 135 -15.11 6.70 -11.16
CA THR A 135 -16.17 7.02 -10.19
C THR A 135 -15.80 8.24 -9.34
N GLN A 136 -14.52 8.39 -8.96
CA GLN A 136 -14.06 9.57 -8.23
C GLN A 136 -13.97 10.81 -9.12
N MET A 137 -13.46 10.65 -10.35
CA MET A 137 -13.35 11.75 -11.31
C MET A 137 -14.71 12.33 -11.69
N GLU A 138 -15.75 11.51 -11.84
CA GLU A 138 -17.12 11.97 -12.15
C GLU A 138 -17.65 13.00 -11.13
N ARG A 139 -17.13 12.98 -9.90
CA ARG A 139 -17.51 13.92 -8.83
C ARG A 139 -16.98 15.33 -9.04
N VAL A 140 -15.85 15.49 -9.75
CA VAL A 140 -15.09 16.75 -9.83
C VAL A 140 -14.73 17.19 -11.24
N VAL A 141 -14.62 16.27 -12.20
CA VAL A 141 -14.29 16.53 -13.61
C VAL A 141 -15.57 16.74 -14.43
N LEU A 142 -15.47 17.55 -15.48
CA LEU A 142 -16.54 17.75 -16.46
C LEU A 142 -16.79 16.48 -17.28
N ALA A 143 -18.05 16.13 -17.50
CA ALA A 143 -18.45 14.88 -18.15
C ALA A 143 -17.85 14.62 -19.55
N PRO A 144 -17.73 15.61 -20.46
CA PRO A 144 -17.16 15.38 -21.80
C PRO A 144 -15.76 14.79 -21.77
N LEU A 145 -14.90 15.26 -20.85
CA LEU A 145 -13.50 14.85 -20.76
C LEU A 145 -13.33 13.38 -20.36
N LEU A 146 -14.28 12.84 -19.59
CA LEU A 146 -14.20 11.46 -19.11
C LEU A 146 -14.56 10.46 -20.21
N THR A 147 -15.42 10.85 -21.15
CA THR A 147 -15.84 9.98 -22.27
C THR A 147 -14.75 9.85 -23.33
N GLU A 148 -13.98 10.91 -23.56
CA GLU A 148 -13.00 10.97 -24.65
C GLU A 148 -11.62 10.42 -24.27
N LYS A 149 -11.23 10.52 -22.99
CA LYS A 149 -9.87 10.20 -22.55
C LYS A 149 -9.83 9.02 -21.59
N ALA A 150 -8.75 8.25 -21.64
CA ALA A 150 -8.47 7.28 -20.59
C ALA A 150 -8.21 8.03 -19.29
N VAL A 151 -8.61 7.43 -18.17
CA VAL A 151 -8.56 8.04 -16.83
C VAL A 151 -7.17 8.60 -16.48
N LYS A 152 -6.10 7.89 -16.88
CA LYS A 152 -4.71 8.32 -16.65
C LYS A 152 -4.27 9.55 -17.47
N ASP A 153 -4.99 9.87 -18.54
CA ASP A 153 -4.66 10.94 -19.49
C ASP A 153 -5.56 12.18 -19.31
N VAL A 154 -6.43 12.15 -18.29
CA VAL A 154 -7.30 13.29 -17.92
C VAL A 154 -6.47 14.32 -17.17
N ASP A 155 -6.41 15.54 -17.72
CA ASP A 155 -5.73 16.67 -17.11
C ASP A 155 -6.61 17.33 -16.02
N LEU A 156 -6.11 17.38 -14.78
CA LEU A 156 -6.81 17.91 -13.60
C LEU A 156 -6.62 19.43 -13.40
N LYS A 157 -6.28 20.18 -14.45
CA LYS A 157 -6.27 21.66 -14.45
C LYS A 157 -7.64 22.27 -14.13
N LYS A 158 -7.63 23.48 -13.56
CA LYS A 158 -8.83 24.19 -13.07
C LYS A 158 -9.96 24.30 -14.10
N GLU A 159 -9.63 24.51 -15.38
CA GLU A 159 -10.59 24.62 -16.50
C GLU A 159 -11.40 23.34 -16.76
N ASN A 160 -10.84 22.18 -16.44
CA ASN A 160 -11.46 20.86 -16.65
C ASN A 160 -12.34 20.41 -15.47
N LEU A 161 -12.39 21.22 -14.40
CA LEU A 161 -13.05 20.88 -13.15
C LEU A 161 -14.36 21.62 -12.98
N ARG A 162 -15.29 20.96 -12.31
CA ARG A 162 -16.52 21.57 -11.81
C ARG A 162 -16.18 22.70 -10.83
N LEU A 163 -16.98 23.76 -10.88
CA LEU A 163 -17.00 24.77 -9.81
C LEU A 163 -17.35 24.10 -8.48
N ALA A 164 -16.81 24.56 -7.35
CA ALA A 164 -17.06 23.92 -6.05
C ALA A 164 -18.55 23.80 -5.69
N LYS A 165 -19.37 24.77 -6.14
CA LYS A 165 -20.83 24.71 -6.00
C LYS A 165 -21.48 23.50 -6.68
N HIS A 166 -20.87 22.96 -7.73
CA HIS A 166 -21.38 21.86 -8.57
C HIS A 166 -20.65 20.53 -8.33
N VAL A 167 -19.71 20.47 -7.38
CA VAL A 167 -19.02 19.22 -7.01
C VAL A 167 -20.03 18.25 -6.41
N ILE A 168 -19.94 16.98 -6.81
CA ILE A 168 -20.85 15.93 -6.34
C ILE A 168 -20.31 15.38 -5.02
N LEU A 169 -20.89 15.82 -3.91
CA LEU A 169 -20.48 15.44 -2.55
C LEU A 169 -21.18 14.18 -2.01
N GLY A 170 -22.17 13.65 -2.72
CA GLY A 170 -23.01 12.54 -2.26
C GLY A 170 -24.16 12.96 -1.35
N ILE A 171 -25.10 12.03 -1.14
CA ILE A 171 -26.35 12.28 -0.40
C ILE A 171 -26.09 12.43 1.10
N GLY A 172 -25.22 11.61 1.68
CA GLY A 172 -24.88 11.65 3.10
C GLY A 172 -24.37 13.02 3.55
N VAL A 173 -23.45 13.62 2.78
CA VAL A 173 -22.94 14.97 3.03
C VAL A 173 -24.06 16.01 2.95
N LYS A 174 -24.90 15.96 1.90
CA LYS A 174 -26.04 16.87 1.76
C LYS A 174 -27.05 16.73 2.90
N SER A 175 -27.21 15.55 3.47
CA SER A 175 -28.07 15.32 4.63
C SER A 175 -27.46 15.92 5.89
N ALA A 176 -26.17 15.65 6.14
CA ALA A 176 -25.45 16.21 7.27
C ALA A 176 -25.44 17.75 7.27
N LEU A 177 -25.27 18.36 6.10
CA LEU A 177 -25.33 19.82 5.93
C LEU A 177 -26.74 20.41 6.14
N ARG A 178 -27.80 19.62 6.03
CA ARG A 178 -29.18 20.06 6.31
C ARG A 178 -29.55 19.97 7.78
N CYS A 179 -28.93 19.05 8.51
CA CYS A 179 -29.18 18.83 9.94
C CYS A 179 -28.32 19.72 10.86
N MET A 180 -27.38 20.50 10.32
CA MET A 180 -26.54 21.41 11.09
C MET A 180 -27.13 22.82 11.17
N ASP A 181 -26.71 23.58 12.18
CA ASP A 181 -27.10 24.98 12.32
C ASP A 181 -26.64 25.80 11.10
N LYS A 182 -27.48 26.75 10.69
CA LYS A 182 -27.25 27.59 9.51
C LYS A 182 -25.89 28.30 9.65
N GLN A 183 -24.98 27.99 8.74
CA GLN A 183 -23.66 28.64 8.66
C GLN A 183 -23.67 29.74 7.60
N PRO A 184 -22.74 30.72 7.69
CA PRO A 184 -22.52 31.70 6.64
C PRO A 184 -22.19 31.04 5.29
N ASP A 185 -22.68 31.63 4.20
CA ASP A 185 -22.44 31.14 2.84
C ASP A 185 -20.94 31.05 2.51
N SER A 186 -20.13 31.95 3.08
CA SER A 186 -18.67 31.93 2.95
C SER A 186 -18.04 30.64 3.51
N LYS A 187 -18.45 30.23 4.72
CA LYS A 187 -18.00 28.95 5.32
C LYS A 187 -18.51 27.76 4.52
N MET A 188 -19.71 27.86 3.97
CA MET A 188 -20.28 26.78 3.15
C MET A 188 -19.55 26.60 1.83
N LEU A 189 -19.18 27.70 1.18
CA LEU A 189 -18.35 27.67 -0.02
C LEU A 189 -16.95 27.14 0.29
N ALA A 190 -16.34 27.58 1.40
CA ALA A 190 -15.04 27.09 1.86
C ALA A 190 -15.05 25.56 2.07
N PHE A 191 -16.06 25.01 2.74
CA PHE A 191 -16.21 23.55 2.90
C PHE A 191 -16.29 22.81 1.55
N LYS A 192 -17.02 23.37 0.57
CA LYS A 192 -17.10 22.77 -0.78
C LYS A 192 -15.77 22.84 -1.53
N GLU A 193 -15.02 23.93 -1.40
CA GLU A 193 -13.67 24.06 -1.97
C GLU A 193 -12.69 23.07 -1.31
N GLU A 194 -12.78 22.88 0.01
CA GLU A 194 -11.98 21.85 0.72
C GLU A 194 -12.33 20.43 0.25
N CYS A 195 -13.61 20.12 0.03
CA CYS A 195 -14.05 18.85 -0.55
C CYS A 195 -13.49 18.66 -1.97
N LYS A 196 -13.54 19.70 -2.80
CA LYS A 196 -13.00 19.71 -4.16
C LYS A 196 -11.50 19.42 -4.15
N SER A 197 -10.73 20.15 -3.35
CA SER A 197 -9.29 19.95 -3.17
C SER A 197 -8.99 18.54 -2.63
N GLY A 198 -9.78 18.06 -1.68
CA GLY A 198 -9.68 16.70 -1.14
C GLY A 198 -9.89 15.61 -2.19
N LEU A 199 -10.89 15.75 -3.07
CA LEU A 199 -11.14 14.86 -4.20
C LEU A 199 -9.98 14.87 -5.19
N MET A 200 -9.49 16.06 -5.56
CA MET A 200 -8.37 16.19 -6.50
C MET A 200 -7.13 15.46 -5.99
N GLN A 201 -6.69 15.77 -4.77
CA GLN A 201 -5.51 15.13 -4.18
C GLN A 201 -5.71 13.63 -3.99
N PHE A 202 -6.94 13.18 -3.72
CA PHE A 202 -7.25 11.76 -3.63
C PHE A 202 -7.09 11.06 -4.98
N ILE A 203 -7.65 11.63 -6.06
CA ILE A 203 -7.51 11.12 -7.43
C ILE A 203 -6.05 11.12 -7.87
N GLU A 204 -5.32 12.22 -7.66
CA GLU A 204 -3.88 12.31 -7.96
C GLU A 204 -3.10 11.23 -7.22
N LYS A 205 -3.40 11.01 -5.93
CA LYS A 205 -2.73 9.97 -5.16
C LYS A 205 -3.04 8.57 -5.67
N MET A 206 -4.29 8.32 -6.10
CA MET A 206 -4.66 7.05 -6.73
C MET A 206 -3.92 6.84 -8.04
N LEU A 207 -3.79 7.86 -8.89
CA LEU A 207 -3.04 7.79 -10.15
C LEU A 207 -1.53 7.57 -9.91
N ASP A 208 -0.93 8.27 -8.95
CA ASP A 208 0.49 8.14 -8.59
C ASP A 208 0.83 6.77 -7.99
N ARG A 209 -0.02 6.27 -7.08
CA ARG A 209 0.28 5.07 -6.27
C ARG A 209 -0.25 3.78 -6.85
N SER A 210 -1.15 3.84 -7.83
CA SER A 210 -1.67 2.64 -8.46
C SER A 210 -0.80 2.21 -9.65
N PRO A 211 -0.83 0.92 -10.01
CA PRO A 211 -0.10 0.42 -11.16
C PRO A 211 -0.71 0.85 -12.51
N ILE A 212 -1.80 1.64 -12.52
CA ILE A 212 -2.50 2.06 -13.75
C ILE A 212 -1.61 2.82 -14.74
N ARG A 213 -0.56 3.47 -14.24
CA ARG A 213 0.43 4.20 -15.04
C ARG A 213 1.31 3.28 -15.90
N TYR A 214 1.47 2.02 -15.50
CA TYR A 214 2.37 1.08 -16.17
C TYR A 214 1.69 0.45 -17.38
N LYS A 215 2.39 0.47 -18.52
CA LYS A 215 1.93 -0.19 -19.76
C LYS A 215 1.62 -1.66 -19.51
N LEU A 216 2.49 -2.36 -18.76
CA LEU A 216 2.31 -3.78 -18.45
C LEU A 216 0.97 -4.06 -17.75
N THR A 217 0.54 -3.23 -16.80
CA THR A 217 -0.74 -3.39 -16.11
C THR A 217 -1.92 -3.33 -17.06
N LYS A 218 -1.88 -2.43 -18.05
CA LYS A 218 -2.86 -2.41 -19.14
C LYS A 218 -2.72 -3.64 -20.03
N SER A 219 -1.51 -4.06 -20.38
CA SER A 219 -1.25 -5.14 -21.33
C SER A 219 -1.67 -6.52 -20.79
N ILE A 220 -1.42 -6.83 -19.51
CA ILE A 220 -1.79 -8.13 -18.91
C ILE A 220 -3.30 -8.39 -18.88
N SER A 221 -4.12 -7.36 -19.05
CA SER A 221 -5.56 -7.53 -19.18
C SER A 221 -5.97 -8.25 -20.47
N CYS A 222 -5.07 -8.52 -21.42
CA CYS A 222 -5.34 -9.44 -22.53
C CYS A 222 -5.78 -10.83 -22.04
N LEU A 223 -5.39 -11.22 -20.82
CA LEU A 223 -5.82 -12.47 -20.18
C LEU A 223 -7.13 -12.34 -19.39
N SER A 224 -7.77 -11.17 -19.37
CA SER A 224 -9.16 -11.07 -18.93
C SER A 224 -10.06 -11.65 -20.03
N PRO A 225 -10.95 -12.62 -19.76
CA PRO A 225 -11.74 -13.26 -20.81
C PRO A 225 -12.62 -12.27 -21.60
N ALA A 226 -13.09 -11.20 -20.97
CA ALA A 226 -13.82 -10.13 -21.64
C ALA A 226 -12.96 -9.40 -22.69
N VAL A 227 -11.70 -9.09 -22.37
CA VAL A 227 -10.76 -8.44 -23.29
C VAL A 227 -10.26 -9.44 -24.34
N ALA A 228 -9.98 -10.67 -23.93
CA ALA A 228 -9.54 -11.74 -24.83
C ALA A 228 -10.56 -11.99 -25.97
N ALA A 229 -11.85 -11.85 -25.66
CA ALA A 229 -12.94 -11.95 -26.64
C ALA A 229 -12.97 -10.81 -27.68
N GLU A 230 -12.14 -9.78 -27.54
CA GLU A 230 -11.96 -8.68 -28.50
C GLU A 230 -10.61 -8.84 -29.24
N PRO A 231 -10.56 -9.48 -30.43
CA PRO A 231 -9.31 -9.99 -31.00
C PRO A 231 -8.28 -8.90 -31.32
N LYS A 232 -8.73 -7.74 -31.84
CA LYS A 232 -7.83 -6.63 -32.18
C LYS A 232 -7.17 -6.04 -30.93
N LEU A 233 -7.95 -5.87 -29.86
CA LEU A 233 -7.50 -5.28 -28.61
C LEU A 233 -6.59 -6.24 -27.84
N SER A 234 -7.00 -7.51 -27.74
CA SER A 234 -6.25 -8.54 -27.02
C SER A 234 -4.93 -8.86 -27.70
N HIS A 235 -4.88 -8.87 -29.03
CA HIS A 235 -3.65 -9.06 -29.81
C HIS A 235 -2.57 -8.04 -29.45
N ALA A 236 -2.86 -6.74 -29.58
CA ALA A 236 -1.91 -5.66 -29.29
C ALA A 236 -1.47 -5.63 -27.81
N ARG A 237 -2.39 -5.99 -26.90
CA ARG A 237 -2.08 -6.11 -25.48
C ARG A 237 -1.17 -7.31 -25.20
N MET A 238 -1.43 -8.47 -25.80
CA MET A 238 -0.59 -9.67 -25.68
C MET A 238 0.82 -9.42 -26.22
N GLU A 239 0.94 -8.80 -27.39
CA GLU A 239 2.23 -8.43 -27.98
C GLU A 239 3.06 -7.60 -26.99
N SER A 240 2.44 -6.58 -26.39
CA SER A 240 3.08 -5.75 -25.36
C SER A 240 3.49 -6.53 -24.09
N VAL A 241 2.74 -7.57 -23.68
CA VAL A 241 3.14 -8.45 -22.57
C VAL A 241 4.37 -9.25 -22.96
N LEU A 242 4.36 -9.86 -24.14
CA LEU A 242 5.46 -10.70 -24.62
C LEU A 242 6.75 -9.89 -24.80
N THR A 243 6.67 -8.67 -25.36
CA THR A 243 7.82 -7.75 -25.44
C THR A 243 8.41 -7.47 -24.06
N ALA A 244 7.57 -7.15 -23.06
CA ALA A 244 8.05 -6.89 -21.71
C ALA A 244 8.70 -8.13 -21.06
N LEU A 245 8.17 -9.33 -21.33
CA LEU A 245 8.73 -10.59 -20.82
C LEU A 245 10.05 -10.97 -21.53
N LEU A 246 10.18 -10.65 -22.81
CA LEU A 246 11.43 -10.80 -23.57
C LEU A 246 12.52 -9.86 -23.05
N GLU A 247 12.20 -8.58 -22.86
CA GLU A 247 13.11 -7.57 -22.29
C GLU A 247 13.59 -7.97 -20.89
N ALA A 248 12.70 -8.54 -20.07
CA ALA A 248 13.02 -9.08 -18.75
C ALA A 248 13.80 -10.41 -18.80
N LYS A 249 14.05 -10.98 -19.99
CA LYS A 249 14.72 -12.28 -20.21
C LYS A 249 13.97 -13.46 -19.57
N TRP A 250 12.65 -13.35 -19.41
CA TRP A 250 11.81 -14.44 -18.90
C TRP A 250 11.32 -15.38 -20.00
N LEU A 251 11.36 -14.90 -21.24
CA LEU A 251 11.08 -15.66 -22.46
C LEU A 251 12.23 -15.48 -23.47
N ASN A 252 12.37 -16.43 -24.37
CA ASN A 252 13.14 -16.24 -25.61
C ASN A 252 12.21 -15.89 -26.79
N THR A 253 12.79 -15.44 -27.90
CA THR A 253 12.06 -14.97 -29.09
C THR A 253 11.12 -16.04 -29.66
N ILE A 254 11.58 -17.29 -29.71
CA ILE A 254 10.81 -18.43 -30.23
C ILE A 254 9.59 -18.70 -29.33
N GLU A 255 9.77 -18.71 -28.02
CA GLU A 255 8.69 -18.89 -27.04
C GLU A 255 7.64 -17.77 -27.17
N ALA A 256 8.07 -16.51 -27.32
CA ALA A 256 7.18 -15.38 -27.47
C ALA A 256 6.34 -15.49 -28.76
N ASP A 257 6.97 -15.76 -29.89
CA ASP A 257 6.29 -15.90 -31.18
C ASP A 257 5.28 -17.06 -31.16
N GLN A 258 5.65 -18.19 -30.54
CA GLN A 258 4.74 -19.31 -30.35
C GLN A 258 3.55 -18.95 -29.47
N ALA A 259 3.79 -18.27 -28.33
CA ALA A 259 2.73 -17.85 -27.44
C ALA A 259 1.75 -16.88 -28.13
N GLN A 260 2.26 -15.93 -28.92
CA GLN A 260 1.43 -14.99 -29.68
C GLN A 260 0.55 -15.71 -30.71
N ARG A 261 1.12 -16.66 -31.47
CA ARG A 261 0.36 -17.44 -32.46
C ARG A 261 -0.75 -18.27 -31.81
N LEU A 262 -0.44 -18.97 -30.72
CA LEU A 262 -1.41 -19.79 -29.99
C LEU A 262 -2.53 -18.93 -29.40
N PHE A 263 -2.19 -17.80 -28.79
CA PHE A 263 -3.17 -16.87 -28.25
C PHE A 263 -4.08 -16.32 -29.36
N ASN A 264 -3.53 -15.93 -30.50
CA ASN A 264 -4.30 -15.44 -31.64
C ASN A 264 -5.29 -16.50 -32.15
N ASN A 265 -4.89 -17.77 -32.21
CA ASN A 265 -5.76 -18.86 -32.61
C ASN A 265 -6.97 -18.99 -31.68
N ILE A 266 -6.77 -18.91 -30.36
CA ILE A 266 -7.86 -18.91 -29.36
C ILE A 266 -8.83 -17.75 -29.62
N THR A 267 -8.29 -16.54 -29.82
CA THR A 267 -9.13 -15.33 -29.99
C THR A 267 -9.86 -15.26 -31.34
N LYS A 268 -9.47 -16.07 -32.33
CA LYS A 268 -10.11 -16.13 -33.64
C LYS A 268 -11.12 -17.27 -33.75
N ASP A 269 -11.01 -18.28 -32.89
CA ASP A 269 -11.93 -19.40 -32.84
C ASP A 269 -13.28 -18.98 -32.21
N SER A 270 -14.35 -19.09 -32.99
CA SER A 270 -15.70 -18.66 -32.57
C SER A 270 -16.23 -19.43 -31.36
N GLU A 271 -15.91 -20.72 -31.23
CA GLU A 271 -16.36 -21.55 -30.11
C GLU A 271 -15.65 -21.14 -28.83
N LEU A 272 -14.33 -20.98 -28.90
CA LEU A 272 -13.52 -20.53 -27.75
C LEU A 272 -13.86 -19.09 -27.36
N VAL A 273 -14.11 -18.19 -28.31
CA VAL A 273 -14.58 -16.82 -28.01
C VAL A 273 -15.92 -16.83 -27.29
N ASN A 274 -16.83 -17.75 -27.64
CA ASN A 274 -18.07 -17.91 -26.89
C ASN A 274 -17.84 -18.43 -25.47
N GLU A 275 -16.85 -19.31 -25.26
CA GLU A 275 -16.45 -19.69 -23.90
C GLU A 275 -15.86 -18.52 -23.10
N LEU A 276 -14.99 -17.70 -23.72
CA LEU A 276 -14.43 -16.49 -23.11
C LEU A 276 -15.53 -15.55 -22.61
N LYS A 277 -16.60 -15.37 -23.38
CA LYS A 277 -17.76 -14.54 -23.01
C LYS A 277 -18.61 -15.14 -21.89
N LYS A 278 -18.63 -16.47 -21.74
CA LYS A 278 -19.39 -17.17 -20.68
C LYS A 278 -18.67 -17.20 -19.34
N PHE A 279 -17.39 -16.85 -19.28
CA PHE A 279 -16.60 -16.89 -18.05
C PHE A 279 -17.21 -16.03 -16.93
N LYS A 280 -17.32 -16.62 -15.73
CA LYS A 280 -17.75 -15.93 -14.52
C LYS A 280 -16.75 -16.15 -13.40
N LYS A 281 -16.20 -15.04 -12.88
CA LYS A 281 -15.23 -15.05 -11.76
C LYS A 281 -15.75 -15.76 -10.51
N SER A 282 -17.06 -15.79 -10.29
CA SER A 282 -17.68 -16.45 -9.12
C SER A 282 -17.75 -17.97 -9.23
N GLN A 283 -17.55 -18.53 -10.44
CA GLN A 283 -17.71 -19.96 -10.71
C GLN A 283 -16.39 -20.68 -10.94
N GLU A 284 -15.44 -20.04 -11.64
CA GLU A 284 -14.18 -20.67 -12.03
C GLU A 284 -12.99 -19.72 -11.79
N ARG A 285 -11.87 -20.27 -11.32
CA ARG A 285 -10.61 -19.52 -11.19
C ARG A 285 -10.03 -19.23 -12.57
N LEU A 286 -9.44 -18.05 -12.75
CA LEU A 286 -8.95 -17.62 -14.06
C LEU A 286 -7.80 -18.49 -14.59
N ASP A 287 -6.89 -18.93 -13.72
CA ASP A 287 -5.81 -19.86 -14.08
C ASP A 287 -6.36 -21.22 -14.55
N HIS A 288 -7.31 -21.79 -13.82
CA HIS A 288 -7.96 -23.05 -14.20
C HIS A 288 -8.66 -22.93 -15.56
N PHE A 289 -9.40 -21.84 -15.76
CA PHE A 289 -10.08 -21.53 -17.00
C PHE A 289 -9.12 -21.46 -18.20
N TRP A 290 -8.03 -20.69 -18.08
CA TRP A 290 -7.04 -20.61 -19.15
C TRP A 290 -6.36 -21.95 -19.43
N ILE A 291 -6.00 -22.69 -18.39
CA ILE A 291 -5.39 -24.02 -18.57
C ILE A 291 -6.37 -24.98 -19.26
N ARG A 292 -7.66 -24.92 -18.95
CA ARG A 292 -8.71 -25.71 -19.61
C ARG A 292 -8.77 -25.37 -21.11
N ILE A 293 -8.87 -24.09 -21.47
CA ILE A 293 -8.90 -23.65 -22.88
C ILE A 293 -7.63 -24.06 -23.63
N ILE A 294 -6.47 -23.86 -23.02
CA ILE A 294 -5.18 -24.07 -23.68
C ILE A 294 -4.85 -25.56 -23.84
N LYS A 295 -5.34 -26.44 -22.96
CA LYS A 295 -5.08 -27.89 -23.02
C LYS A 295 -5.59 -28.56 -24.30
N HIS A 296 -6.58 -27.97 -24.97
CA HIS A 296 -7.11 -28.49 -26.23
C HIS A 296 -6.22 -28.18 -27.44
N LEU A 297 -5.18 -27.38 -27.26
CA LEU A 297 -4.26 -26.98 -28.32
C LEU A 297 -2.96 -27.78 -28.26
N ASN A 298 -2.37 -28.07 -29.42
CA ASN A 298 -1.08 -28.75 -29.53
C ASN A 298 0.09 -27.77 -29.25
N ASN A 299 1.16 -28.25 -28.62
CA ASN A 299 2.41 -27.49 -28.35
C ASN A 299 2.23 -26.18 -27.56
N CYS A 300 1.52 -26.23 -26.43
CA CYS A 300 1.09 -25.05 -25.66
C CYS A 300 2.02 -24.56 -24.56
N THR A 301 3.22 -25.13 -24.43
CA THR A 301 4.15 -24.86 -23.32
C THR A 301 4.43 -23.36 -23.17
N SER A 302 4.66 -22.66 -24.27
CA SER A 302 5.00 -21.24 -24.31
C SER A 302 3.85 -20.35 -23.80
N LEU A 303 2.60 -20.60 -24.24
CA LEU A 303 1.44 -19.83 -23.77
C LEU A 303 1.11 -20.15 -22.31
N VAL A 304 1.21 -21.42 -21.89
CA VAL A 304 1.04 -21.81 -20.48
C VAL A 304 2.06 -21.11 -19.59
N LYS A 305 3.31 -20.98 -20.02
CA LYS A 305 4.36 -20.24 -19.31
C LYS A 305 3.96 -18.77 -19.11
N VAL A 306 3.48 -18.10 -20.16
CA VAL A 306 3.00 -16.71 -20.08
C VAL A 306 1.83 -16.58 -19.10
N VAL A 307 0.82 -17.45 -19.18
CA VAL A 307 -0.33 -17.42 -18.27
C VAL A 307 0.11 -17.60 -16.82
N LYS A 308 1.04 -18.53 -16.54
CA LYS A 308 1.61 -18.73 -15.20
C LYS A 308 2.35 -17.48 -14.70
N LEU A 309 3.19 -16.87 -15.53
CA LEU A 309 3.92 -15.66 -15.18
C LEU A 309 2.97 -14.51 -14.84
N VAL A 310 1.94 -14.27 -15.66
CA VAL A 310 0.98 -13.20 -15.38
C VAL A 310 0.14 -13.50 -14.13
N SER A 311 -0.29 -14.76 -13.96
CA SER A 311 -1.12 -15.19 -12.81
C SER A 311 -0.39 -15.09 -11.47
N THR A 312 0.95 -15.08 -11.48
CA THR A 312 1.79 -14.96 -10.27
C THR A 312 2.17 -13.52 -9.95
N LEU A 313 1.84 -12.55 -10.83
CA LEU A 313 2.08 -11.14 -10.55
C LEU A 313 1.27 -10.68 -9.33
N SER A 314 1.94 -9.91 -8.45
CA SER A 314 1.30 -9.27 -7.32
C SER A 314 0.21 -8.30 -7.79
N HIS A 315 -0.98 -8.44 -7.22
CA HIS A 315 -2.17 -7.65 -7.56
C HIS A 315 -2.83 -7.00 -6.34
N GLY A 316 -2.20 -7.13 -5.16
CA GLY A 316 -2.71 -6.59 -3.91
C GLY A 316 -1.76 -6.89 -2.75
N ASN A 317 -2.09 -6.37 -1.57
CA ASN A 317 -1.28 -6.57 -0.36
C ASN A 317 -1.66 -7.85 0.41
N ALA A 318 -2.62 -8.63 -0.07
CA ALA A 318 -3.18 -9.77 0.68
C ALA A 318 -2.11 -10.78 1.13
N ASN A 319 -1.16 -11.14 0.27
CA ASN A 319 -0.11 -12.09 0.63
C ASN A 319 0.77 -11.57 1.78
N VAL A 320 1.15 -10.29 1.71
CA VAL A 320 1.93 -9.64 2.76
C VAL A 320 1.13 -9.52 4.06
N GLU A 321 -0.15 -9.16 3.96
CA GLU A 321 -1.04 -9.04 5.13
C GLU A 321 -1.35 -10.38 5.79
N ARG A 322 -1.55 -11.44 5.01
CA ARG A 322 -1.64 -12.81 5.54
C ARG A 322 -0.37 -13.18 6.26
N GLY A 323 0.80 -12.87 5.70
CA GLY A 323 2.09 -13.04 6.38
C GLY A 323 2.17 -12.32 7.73
N PHE A 324 1.63 -11.11 7.85
CA PHE A 324 1.57 -10.39 9.13
C PHE A 324 0.60 -11.00 10.14
N SER A 325 -0.57 -11.49 9.71
CA SER A 325 -1.53 -12.18 10.60
C SER A 325 -0.93 -13.49 11.10
N VAL A 326 -0.45 -14.27 10.14
CA VAL A 326 0.69 -15.18 10.18
C VAL A 326 1.58 -15.04 11.42
N ASN A 327 2.51 -14.11 11.27
CA ASN A 327 3.53 -13.84 12.27
C ASN A 327 2.92 -13.39 13.60
N ARG A 328 1.83 -12.64 13.61
CA ARG A 328 1.18 -12.21 14.85
C ARG A 328 0.72 -13.39 15.71
N GLU A 329 0.29 -14.49 15.10
CA GLU A 329 -0.08 -15.72 15.82
C GLU A 329 1.15 -16.49 16.32
N CYS A 330 2.31 -16.34 15.67
CA CYS A 330 3.58 -16.97 16.08
C CYS A 330 4.38 -16.13 17.09
N LEU A 331 4.10 -14.83 17.24
CA LEU A 331 4.88 -13.94 18.09
C LEU A 331 4.67 -14.26 19.59
N VAL A 332 5.78 -14.46 20.30
CA VAL A 332 5.85 -14.58 21.77
C VAL A 332 6.78 -13.49 22.30
N ASP A 333 6.51 -12.98 23.50
CA ASP A 333 7.35 -11.96 24.14
C ASP A 333 8.81 -12.44 24.29
N ASN A 334 9.77 -11.53 24.08
CA ASN A 334 11.20 -11.78 24.17
C ASN A 334 11.74 -12.83 23.17
N MET A 335 11.07 -13.01 22.03
CA MET A 335 11.51 -13.88 20.95
C MET A 335 12.64 -13.26 20.10
N HIS A 336 13.67 -14.06 19.77
CA HIS A 336 14.66 -13.71 18.75
C HIS A 336 14.11 -13.96 17.34
N GLU A 337 14.55 -13.16 16.36
CA GLU A 337 14.16 -13.29 14.94
C GLU A 337 14.36 -14.71 14.38
N GLU A 338 15.46 -15.37 14.76
CA GLU A 338 15.78 -16.75 14.36
C GLU A 338 14.67 -17.74 14.76
N LEU A 339 14.08 -17.58 15.94
CA LEU A 339 13.00 -18.44 16.42
C LEU A 339 11.70 -18.21 15.63
N LEU A 340 11.40 -16.96 15.27
CA LEU A 340 10.25 -16.65 14.42
C LEU A 340 10.39 -17.29 13.04
N ILE A 341 11.59 -17.23 12.43
CA ILE A 341 11.88 -17.87 11.14
C ILE A 341 11.71 -19.39 11.23
N ALA A 342 12.21 -20.01 12.31
CA ALA A 342 12.08 -21.45 12.52
C ALA A 342 10.61 -21.87 12.68
N GLN A 343 9.83 -21.17 13.51
CA GLN A 343 8.40 -21.43 13.68
C GLN A 343 7.62 -21.25 12.37
N ARG A 344 7.95 -20.21 11.60
CA ARG A 344 7.35 -19.96 10.28
C ARG A 344 7.60 -21.12 9.32
N THR A 345 8.84 -21.61 9.30
CA THR A 345 9.24 -22.75 8.45
C THR A 345 8.44 -24.00 8.79
N VAL A 346 8.28 -24.31 10.08
CA VAL A 346 7.47 -25.45 10.55
C VAL A 346 6.01 -25.26 10.17
N TYR A 347 5.44 -24.07 10.42
CA TYR A 347 4.07 -23.73 10.11
C TYR A 347 3.75 -23.90 8.61
N ASP A 348 4.60 -23.37 7.74
CA ASP A 348 4.42 -23.46 6.29
C ASP A 348 4.53 -24.91 5.79
N HIS A 349 5.44 -25.72 6.36
CA HIS A 349 5.52 -27.15 6.04
C HIS A 349 4.27 -27.91 6.46
N VAL A 350 3.78 -27.72 7.70
CA VAL A 350 2.55 -28.35 8.21
C VAL A 350 1.35 -28.01 7.32
N LEU A 351 1.23 -26.74 6.89
CA LEU A 351 0.20 -26.34 5.94
C LEU A 351 0.35 -27.05 4.59
N SER A 352 1.56 -27.14 4.07
CA SER A 352 1.82 -27.75 2.75
C SER A 352 1.44 -29.23 2.69
N VAL A 353 1.61 -29.97 3.79
CA VAL A 353 1.22 -31.39 3.88
C VAL A 353 -0.27 -31.58 4.25
N GLY A 354 -0.98 -30.50 4.55
CA GLY A 354 -2.41 -30.52 4.84
C GLY A 354 -2.75 -30.92 6.28
N GLY A 355 -1.88 -30.57 7.24
CA GLY A 355 -2.11 -30.74 8.67
C GLY A 355 -1.02 -31.52 9.40
N VAL A 356 -1.01 -31.40 10.73
CA VAL A 356 0.02 -31.99 11.59
C VAL A 356 0.06 -33.53 11.48
N GLU A 357 -1.10 -34.16 11.31
CA GLU A 357 -1.23 -35.62 11.20
C GLU A 357 -0.57 -36.19 9.93
N LYS A 358 -0.38 -35.36 8.90
CA LYS A 358 0.20 -35.75 7.61
C LYS A 358 1.68 -35.43 7.48
N VAL A 359 2.29 -34.90 8.53
CA VAL A 359 3.73 -34.63 8.56
C VAL A 359 4.47 -35.96 8.68
N ASP A 360 5.25 -36.30 7.66
CA ASP A 360 6.06 -37.51 7.67
C ASP A 360 7.24 -37.37 8.65
N ILE A 361 7.30 -38.26 9.64
CA ILE A 361 8.36 -38.30 10.64
C ILE A 361 9.54 -39.09 10.08
N SER A 362 10.31 -38.43 9.22
CA SER A 362 11.48 -39.02 8.56
C SER A 362 12.64 -39.29 9.55
N LYS A 363 13.48 -40.29 9.24
CA LYS A 363 14.70 -40.58 10.03
C LYS A 363 15.63 -39.36 10.21
N PRO A 364 15.85 -38.50 9.20
CA PRO A 364 16.59 -37.25 9.37
C PRO A 364 15.99 -36.32 10.42
N LEU A 365 14.65 -36.19 10.47
CA LEU A 365 13.97 -35.35 11.46
C LEU A 365 14.18 -35.86 12.88
N ILE A 366 14.08 -37.18 13.08
CA ILE A 366 14.36 -37.83 14.38
C ILE A 366 15.81 -37.58 14.81
N ASN A 367 16.77 -37.74 13.88
CA ASN A 367 18.17 -37.49 14.16
C ASN A 367 18.46 -36.02 14.48
N ALA A 368 17.82 -35.08 13.77
CA ALA A 368 17.95 -33.65 14.04
C ALA A 368 17.40 -33.29 15.44
N ALA A 369 16.25 -33.86 15.83
CA ALA A 369 15.67 -33.67 17.16
C ALA A 369 16.59 -34.22 18.27
N ARG A 370 17.10 -35.45 18.11
CA ARG A 370 18.01 -36.09 19.07
C ARG A 370 19.32 -35.33 19.26
N ASN A 371 19.85 -34.74 18.19
CA ASN A 371 21.11 -33.99 18.23
C ASN A 371 20.93 -32.48 18.44
N SER A 372 19.70 -32.01 18.68
CA SER A 372 19.39 -30.58 18.78
C SER A 372 20.24 -29.83 19.81
N TYR A 373 20.49 -30.45 20.97
CA TYR A 373 21.34 -29.85 22.01
C TYR A 373 22.81 -29.70 21.57
N GLN A 374 23.35 -30.69 20.88
CA GLN A 374 24.72 -30.64 20.36
C GLN A 374 24.84 -29.55 19.28
N ILE A 375 23.89 -29.49 18.34
CA ILE A 375 23.82 -28.44 17.31
C ILE A 375 23.74 -27.05 17.95
N TYR A 376 22.95 -26.91 19.02
CA TYR A 376 22.84 -25.66 19.78
C TYR A 376 24.19 -25.26 20.39
N LYS A 377 24.90 -26.18 21.04
CA LYS A 377 26.21 -25.91 21.65
C LYS A 377 27.26 -25.49 20.60
N GLU A 378 27.26 -26.13 19.44
CA GLU A 378 28.11 -25.74 18.31
C GLU A 378 27.75 -24.34 17.78
N SER A 379 26.46 -24.01 17.71
CA SER A 379 26.00 -22.68 17.28
C SER A 379 26.44 -21.57 18.24
N LEU A 380 26.39 -21.81 19.56
CA LEU A 380 26.87 -20.88 20.58
C LEU A 380 28.37 -20.62 20.43
N THR A 381 29.15 -21.69 20.24
CA THR A 381 30.61 -21.59 20.06
C THR A 381 30.94 -20.76 18.82
N LYS A 382 30.23 -20.99 17.70
CA LYS A 382 30.39 -20.20 16.47
C LYS A 382 30.02 -18.73 16.66
N LYS A 383 28.93 -18.43 17.38
CA LYS A 383 28.52 -17.05 17.70
C LYS A 383 29.58 -16.34 18.53
N GLN A 384 30.19 -17.02 19.50
CA GLN A 384 31.25 -16.45 20.33
C GLN A 384 32.50 -16.10 19.51
N ILE A 385 32.96 -17.03 18.67
CA ILE A 385 34.10 -16.79 17.76
C ILE A 385 33.80 -15.63 16.80
N GLN A 386 32.58 -15.54 16.25
CA GLN A 386 32.18 -14.42 15.39
C GLN A 386 32.15 -13.08 16.12
N MET A 387 31.65 -13.04 17.37
CA MET A 387 31.63 -11.82 18.16
C MET A 387 33.05 -11.32 18.46
N GLU A 388 33.96 -12.22 18.83
CA GLU A 388 35.38 -11.90 19.04
C GLU A 388 36.04 -11.37 17.75
N ALA A 389 35.88 -12.07 16.64
CA ALA A 389 36.41 -11.64 15.34
C ALA A 389 35.84 -10.28 14.89
N SER A 390 34.55 -10.03 15.13
CA SER A 390 33.91 -8.75 14.80
C SER A 390 34.41 -7.60 15.68
N SER A 391 34.70 -7.88 16.95
CA SER A 391 35.26 -6.91 17.90
C SER A 391 36.68 -6.53 17.52
N ILE A 392 37.50 -7.52 17.15
CA ILE A 392 38.86 -7.31 16.63
C ILE A 392 38.82 -6.45 15.35
N LYS A 393 37.93 -6.77 14.39
CA LYS A 393 37.76 -5.95 13.17
C LYS A 393 37.34 -4.52 13.47
N LYS A 394 36.44 -4.30 14.43
CA LYS A 394 36.03 -2.93 14.84
C LYS A 394 37.19 -2.15 15.46
N LEU A 395 38.02 -2.80 16.28
CA LEU A 395 39.21 -2.18 16.85
C LEU A 395 40.24 -1.81 15.78
N GLN A 396 40.50 -2.72 14.84
CA GLN A 396 41.40 -2.47 13.70
C GLN A 396 40.89 -1.32 12.82
N LYS A 397 39.59 -1.26 12.53
CA LYS A 397 38.99 -0.17 11.76
C LYS A 397 39.17 1.18 12.45
N ARG A 398 38.93 1.25 13.77
CA ARG A 398 39.14 2.48 14.56
C ARG A 398 40.61 2.91 14.58
N ALA A 399 41.55 1.96 14.67
CA ALA A 399 42.97 2.25 14.61
C ALA A 399 43.37 2.83 13.24
N ALA A 400 42.90 2.22 12.14
CA ALA A 400 43.14 2.70 10.79
C ALA A 400 42.51 4.08 10.52
N GLU A 401 41.30 4.35 11.03
CA GLU A 401 40.67 5.68 10.94
C GLU A 401 41.47 6.75 11.68
N LYS A 402 42.06 6.42 12.83
CA LYS A 402 42.92 7.33 13.59
C LYS A 402 44.23 7.62 12.82
N GLU A 403 44.85 6.58 12.29
CA GLU A 403 46.09 6.70 11.51
C GLU A 403 45.88 7.50 10.21
N LEU A 404 44.75 7.30 9.53
CA LEU A 404 44.38 8.08 8.35
C LEU A 404 44.27 9.58 8.68
N LYS A 405 43.62 9.91 9.80
CA LYS A 405 43.47 11.30 10.24
C LYS A 405 44.81 11.95 10.59
N GLU A 406 45.70 11.21 11.26
CA GLU A 406 47.05 11.69 11.56
C GLU A 406 47.88 11.93 10.28
N LEU A 407 47.72 11.09 9.26
CA LEU A 407 48.38 11.28 7.96
C LEU A 407 47.80 12.46 7.16
N GLU A 408 46.48 12.68 7.21
CA GLU A 408 45.84 13.85 6.60
C GLU A 408 46.31 15.16 7.24
N GLU A 409 46.41 15.20 8.57
CA GLU A 409 46.93 16.36 9.31
C GLU A 409 48.42 16.62 8.98
N LYS A 410 49.24 15.57 8.88
CA LYS A 410 50.65 15.71 8.44
C LYS A 410 50.74 16.23 7.00
N ARG A 411 49.91 15.69 6.09
CA ARG A 411 49.86 16.14 4.69
C ARG A 411 49.47 17.62 4.59
N ALA A 412 48.48 18.06 5.37
CA ALA A 412 48.05 19.45 5.40
C ALA A 412 49.19 20.39 5.84
N LYS A 413 49.91 20.03 6.93
CA LYS A 413 51.06 20.81 7.40
C LYS A 413 52.16 20.93 6.35
N VAL A 414 52.51 19.84 5.67
CA VAL A 414 53.55 19.86 4.61
C VAL A 414 53.13 20.75 3.44
N LEU A 415 51.85 20.75 3.06
CA LEU A 415 51.31 21.62 2.02
C LEU A 415 51.37 23.11 2.43
N GLU A 416 51.04 23.42 3.67
CA GLU A 416 51.09 24.78 4.21
C GLU A 416 52.53 25.31 4.26
N GLU A 417 53.48 24.49 4.74
CA GLU A 417 54.91 24.83 4.73
C GLU A 417 55.45 25.04 3.30
N ALA A 418 54.99 24.22 2.34
CA ALA A 418 55.37 24.38 0.93
C ALA A 418 54.81 25.66 0.31
N GLN A 419 53.56 26.04 0.64
CA GLN A 419 52.95 27.29 0.21
C GLN A 419 53.69 28.50 0.77
N GLN A 420 54.00 28.50 2.07
CA GLN A 420 54.78 29.59 2.69
C GLN A 420 56.16 29.74 2.05
N LYS A 421 56.84 28.64 1.72
CA LYS A 421 58.11 28.67 0.99
C LYS A 421 57.95 29.22 -0.43
N ALA A 422 56.88 28.88 -1.13
CA ALA A 422 56.59 29.37 -2.47
C ALA A 422 56.30 30.89 -2.48
N GLU A 423 55.58 31.40 -1.48
CA GLU A 423 55.34 32.83 -1.29
C GLU A 423 56.66 33.57 -1.02
N LEU A 424 57.51 33.06 -0.13
CA LEU A 424 58.83 33.63 0.16
C LEU A 424 59.72 33.70 -1.09
N LEU A 425 59.73 32.65 -1.92
CA LEU A 425 60.44 32.64 -3.20
C LEU A 425 59.84 33.64 -4.20
N SER A 426 58.51 33.78 -4.24
CA SER A 426 57.83 34.75 -5.09
C SER A 426 58.15 36.19 -4.69
N ASP A 427 58.22 36.46 -3.40
CA ASP A 427 58.64 37.77 -2.86
C ASP A 427 60.10 38.09 -3.20
N GLN A 428 60.99 37.10 -3.16
CA GLN A 428 62.38 37.26 -3.61
C GLN A 428 62.45 37.55 -5.11
N ILE A 429 61.67 36.85 -5.95
CA ILE A 429 61.59 37.10 -7.39
C ILE A 429 61.08 38.52 -7.66
N ASN A 430 60.02 38.96 -6.96
CA ASN A 430 59.46 40.31 -7.14
C ASN A 430 60.43 41.41 -6.68
N LYS A 431 61.21 41.17 -5.61
CA LYS A 431 62.28 42.09 -5.21
C LYS A 431 63.37 42.21 -6.26
N ILE A 432 63.74 41.13 -6.93
CA ILE A 432 64.74 41.17 -8.01
C ILE A 432 64.19 41.88 -9.26
N LYS A 433 62.91 41.70 -9.58
CA LYS A 433 62.25 42.37 -10.72
C LYS A 433 62.06 43.88 -10.56
N ASN A 434 62.09 44.40 -9.34
CA ASN A 434 61.91 45.84 -9.04
C ASN A 434 63.25 46.60 -8.88
N VAL A 435 64.36 46.05 -9.39
CA VAL A 435 65.70 46.67 -9.37
C VAL A 435 66.15 47.18 -10.76
N GLU A 436 65.29 47.08 -11.77
CA GLU A 436 65.37 47.87 -13.01
C GLU A 436 64.38 49.04 -12.95
#